data_AF-A0A6B3HED7-F1
#
_entry.id   AF-A0A6B3HED7-F1
#
_cell.length_a   1.000
_cell.length_b   1.000
_cell.length_c   1.000
_cell.angle_alpha   90.00
_cell.angle_beta   90.00
_cell.angle_gamma   90.00
#
_symmetry.space_group_name_H-M   'P 1'
#
loop_
_entity.id
_entity.type
_entity.pdbx_description
1 polymer ?
#
loop_
_entity_poly.entity_id
_entity_poly.type
_entity_poly.pdbx_seq_one_letter_code
_entity_poly.pdbx_strand_id
1 'polypeptide(L)'
;VCSQSFDASLMEIWPVLTAGGTLVVADDEIRRDPLALARWFADRDITFSIMPTALGEEVLRLPAADQPPLRHLLIGGEILRSRPRPEAPYETLNVYGPTEATVLCVVDTVLPPADDAVTDEGADTVPIGRPVENVTVRVVDTSGKPVPIGAVGELLVGGPGMAEGYLHRPDLTEERFATCQEDGEDARCYRTGDLVRWTADGRLVFVGRTDDQVKIRGFRVEPEEVAQVLGRLDGVRQAAVISRRRTNGEAVLAAYVVPTEPESGDAAEQELRTDRWARELSRRLPEYMVPRTWCTLARLPLNSSGKLDRTLLPPTAPPAPAAIEEVHQPEGPGPVAVALTSVEKGLRDLWAAELDLTDADVDPDASLFDLGGHSLTAMRLVNRIRETWGVEYPLTRLYQQPTLRALTEFVDEGRSGRVVRRGPATEQQTRFATLHSRHARPQVFNVALSITFSGRLEPGALHKALEDLVRRHESLRTRLVRESSGTWRQEVLEFRPLDLPVEDLTSRGEPERQEQLRRLTEQATETSLDPFTGDVLSARLVRTGAEAWVLLFVAHHCTCDGWALTTLLKELAALYRAAATGAGHGLPPAPPQQVEYAH
;
A
#
# COMPACT_ATOMS: atom_id res chain seq x y z
N VAL A 1 7.80 14.83 -11.97
CA VAL A 1 6.94 13.76 -11.42
C VAL A 1 5.58 13.71 -12.11
N CYS A 2 4.99 14.84 -12.47
CA CYS A 2 3.70 14.91 -13.14
C CYS A 2 3.76 14.41 -14.60
N SER A 3 2.66 13.83 -15.07
CA SER A 3 2.51 13.41 -16.47
C SER A 3 2.41 14.63 -17.40
N GLN A 4 3.06 14.56 -18.56
CA GLN A 4 3.08 15.62 -19.58
C GLN A 4 1.71 15.88 -20.23
N SER A 5 0.75 14.96 -20.06
CA SER A 5 -0.63 15.17 -20.50
C SER A 5 -1.39 16.18 -19.63
N PHE A 6 -0.78 16.66 -18.52
CA PHE A 6 -1.41 17.57 -17.57
C PHE A 6 -0.61 18.86 -17.41
N ASP A 7 -1.37 19.93 -17.21
CA ASP A 7 -0.87 21.28 -16.95
C ASP A 7 0.04 21.35 -15.71
N ALA A 8 -0.16 20.51 -14.70
CA ALA A 8 0.74 20.37 -13.55
C ALA A 8 2.22 20.13 -13.95
N SER A 9 2.47 19.42 -15.05
CA SER A 9 3.85 19.23 -15.56
C SER A 9 4.48 20.54 -16.03
N LEU A 10 3.69 21.51 -16.47
CA LEU A 10 4.16 22.84 -16.88
C LEU A 10 4.78 23.59 -15.69
N MET A 11 4.29 23.36 -14.47
CA MET A 11 4.87 23.92 -13.24
C MET A 11 6.18 23.25 -12.83
N GLU A 12 6.43 22.00 -13.22
CA GLU A 12 7.76 21.40 -13.05
C GLU A 12 8.74 21.84 -14.14
N ILE A 13 8.25 22.14 -15.34
CA ILE A 13 9.10 22.42 -16.51
C ILE A 13 9.50 23.90 -16.58
N TRP A 14 8.53 24.80 -16.71
CA TRP A 14 8.81 26.19 -17.11
C TRP A 14 9.42 27.04 -16.00
N PRO A 15 8.91 27.03 -14.76
CA PRO A 15 9.54 27.77 -13.66
C PRO A 15 10.99 27.35 -13.44
N VAL A 16 11.27 26.04 -13.55
CA VAL A 16 12.63 25.50 -13.37
C VAL A 16 13.55 25.96 -14.50
N LEU A 17 13.16 25.80 -15.77
CA LEU A 17 13.99 26.20 -16.90
C LEU A 17 14.23 27.71 -16.96
N THR A 18 13.22 28.52 -16.64
CA THR A 18 13.33 29.99 -16.65
C THR A 18 14.15 30.53 -15.48
N ALA A 19 14.20 29.81 -14.35
CA ALA A 19 15.06 30.14 -13.22
C ALA A 19 16.50 29.59 -13.34
N GLY A 20 16.85 28.92 -14.46
CA GLY A 20 18.17 28.31 -14.68
C GLY A 20 18.41 27.02 -13.89
N GLY A 21 17.34 26.35 -13.45
CA GLY A 21 17.40 25.06 -12.77
C GLY A 21 17.56 23.87 -13.73
N THR A 22 17.71 22.69 -13.13
CA THR A 22 17.85 21.42 -13.85
C THR A 22 16.57 20.60 -13.76
N LEU A 23 16.04 20.16 -14.90
CA LEU A 23 14.95 19.19 -14.94
C LEU A 23 15.52 17.78 -14.80
N VAL A 24 15.04 17.05 -13.79
CA VAL A 24 15.38 15.63 -13.58
C VAL A 24 14.10 14.81 -13.71
N VAL A 25 14.05 13.93 -14.71
CA VAL A 25 12.88 13.11 -14.99
C VAL A 25 12.98 11.81 -14.20
N ALA A 26 11.97 11.54 -13.37
CA ALA A 26 11.85 10.28 -12.64
C ALA A 26 11.27 9.18 -13.54
N ASP A 27 11.77 7.96 -13.38
CA ASP A 27 11.22 6.80 -14.07
C ASP A 27 9.83 6.42 -13.54
N ASP A 28 9.08 5.72 -14.38
CA ASP A 28 7.69 5.34 -14.14
C ASP A 28 7.51 4.44 -12.91
N GLU A 29 8.50 3.61 -12.59
CA GLU A 29 8.51 2.75 -11.41
C GLU A 29 8.72 3.56 -10.13
N ILE A 30 9.64 4.53 -10.17
CA ILE A 30 9.99 5.38 -9.01
C ILE A 30 8.83 6.30 -8.66
N ARG A 31 8.19 6.96 -9.65
CA ARG A 31 7.10 7.90 -9.38
C ARG A 31 5.86 7.26 -8.74
N ARG A 32 5.73 5.94 -8.83
CA ARG A 32 4.59 5.17 -8.30
C ARG A 32 4.86 4.65 -6.89
N ASP A 33 6.02 4.86 -6.30
CA ASP A 33 6.31 4.44 -4.93
C ASP A 33 6.74 5.68 -4.13
N PRO A 34 5.94 6.16 -3.15
CA PRO A 34 6.25 7.39 -2.43
C PRO A 34 7.59 7.34 -1.69
N LEU A 35 7.98 6.16 -1.17
CA LEU A 35 9.26 5.98 -0.49
C LEU A 35 10.42 5.95 -1.47
N ALA A 36 10.29 5.18 -2.56
CA ALA A 36 11.32 5.15 -3.60
C ALA A 36 11.52 6.53 -4.21
N LEU A 37 10.44 7.28 -4.41
CA LEU A 37 10.47 8.66 -4.88
C LEU A 37 11.17 9.59 -3.88
N ALA A 38 10.87 9.48 -2.58
CA ALA A 38 11.50 10.29 -1.55
C ALA A 38 13.02 10.02 -1.44
N ARG A 39 13.43 8.74 -1.52
CA ARG A 39 14.85 8.34 -1.59
C ARG A 39 15.52 8.84 -2.85
N TRP A 40 14.85 8.72 -3.99
CA TRP A 40 15.36 9.22 -5.26
C TRP A 40 15.54 10.75 -5.26
N PHE A 41 14.64 11.50 -4.59
CA PHE A 41 14.83 12.93 -4.37
C PHE A 41 16.10 13.22 -3.57
N ALA A 42 16.39 12.45 -2.52
CA ALA A 42 17.62 12.58 -1.75
C ALA A 42 18.86 12.25 -2.59
N ASP A 43 18.84 11.12 -3.32
CA ASP A 43 19.97 10.67 -4.15
C ASP A 43 20.30 11.63 -5.30
N ARG A 44 19.33 12.44 -5.73
CA ARG A 44 19.46 13.38 -6.86
C ARG A 44 19.46 14.85 -6.44
N ASP A 45 19.51 15.15 -5.14
CA ASP A 45 19.48 16.50 -4.58
C ASP A 45 18.32 17.36 -5.12
N ILE A 46 17.13 16.75 -5.24
CA ILE A 46 15.94 17.44 -5.74
C ILE A 46 15.44 18.41 -4.67
N THR A 47 15.11 19.64 -5.08
CA THR A 47 14.74 20.74 -4.16
C THR A 47 13.29 21.19 -4.32
N PHE A 48 12.62 20.82 -5.39
CA PHE A 48 11.27 21.26 -5.72
C PHE A 48 10.53 20.16 -6.47
N SER A 49 9.27 19.92 -6.10
CA SER A 49 8.34 19.09 -6.88
C SER A 49 6.90 19.53 -6.64
N ILE A 50 6.07 19.34 -7.67
CA ILE A 50 4.61 19.38 -7.56
C ILE A 50 4.06 17.97 -7.72
N MET A 51 3.03 17.64 -6.96
CA MET A 51 2.42 16.33 -6.96
C MET A 51 0.89 16.41 -6.96
N PRO A 52 0.21 15.46 -7.61
CA PRO A 52 -1.21 15.23 -7.37
C PRO A 52 -1.46 14.96 -5.88
N THR A 53 -2.58 15.46 -5.34
CA THR A 53 -2.95 15.32 -3.92
C THR A 53 -2.78 13.91 -3.39
N ALA A 54 -3.21 12.90 -4.15
CA ALA A 54 -3.11 11.50 -3.77
C ALA A 54 -1.67 11.04 -3.47
N LEU A 55 -0.69 11.42 -4.28
CA LEU A 55 0.72 11.10 -4.06
C LEU A 55 1.33 12.00 -2.97
N GLY A 56 1.02 13.28 -3.01
CA GLY A 56 1.51 14.25 -2.02
C GLY A 56 1.16 13.85 -0.59
N GLU A 57 -0.09 13.43 -0.35
CA GLU A 57 -0.50 12.96 0.99
C GLU A 57 0.28 11.74 1.48
N GLU A 58 0.59 10.79 0.61
CA GLU A 58 1.42 9.64 0.98
C GLU A 58 2.85 10.06 1.35
N VAL A 59 3.42 11.05 0.65
CA VAL A 59 4.72 11.64 0.98
C VAL A 59 4.68 12.36 2.34
N LEU A 60 3.61 13.13 2.61
CA LEU A 60 3.43 13.81 3.90
C LEU A 60 3.36 12.82 5.08
N ARG A 61 2.80 11.62 4.86
CA ARG A 61 2.65 10.58 5.90
C ARG A 61 3.95 9.83 6.21
N LEU A 62 4.94 9.84 5.29
CA LEU A 62 6.21 9.13 5.48
C LEU A 62 6.86 9.42 6.85
N PRO A 63 7.54 8.45 7.47
CA PRO A 63 8.27 8.68 8.71
C PRO A 63 9.28 9.83 8.58
N ALA A 64 9.61 10.49 9.69
CA ALA A 64 10.55 11.63 9.69
C ALA A 64 11.90 11.31 9.03
N ALA A 65 12.40 10.08 9.20
CA ALA A 65 13.67 9.63 8.61
C ALA A 65 13.61 9.46 7.07
N ASP A 66 12.41 9.31 6.51
CA ASP A 66 12.17 9.09 5.08
C ASP A 66 11.56 10.32 4.39
N GLN A 67 11.45 11.45 5.10
CA GLN A 67 10.97 12.70 4.52
C GLN A 67 11.96 13.20 3.46
N PRO A 68 11.50 13.54 2.24
CA PRO A 68 12.41 13.94 1.17
C PRO A 68 13.05 15.30 1.48
N PRO A 69 14.31 15.52 1.10
CA PRO A 69 15.05 16.76 1.38
C PRO A 69 14.68 17.89 0.40
N LEU A 70 13.39 18.06 0.11
CA LEU A 70 12.88 19.17 -0.71
C LEU A 70 13.02 20.50 0.04
N ARG A 71 12.91 21.61 -0.69
CA ARG A 71 12.68 22.96 -0.14
C ARG A 71 11.20 23.33 -0.21
N HIS A 72 10.53 22.97 -1.31
CA HIS A 72 9.11 23.20 -1.50
C HIS A 72 8.44 21.94 -2.08
N LEU A 73 7.30 21.56 -1.50
CA LEU A 73 6.42 20.50 -2.00
C LEU A 73 5.05 21.10 -2.28
N LEU A 74 4.70 21.19 -3.57
CA LEU A 74 3.39 21.68 -4.00
C LEU A 74 2.46 20.48 -4.15
N ILE A 75 1.26 20.57 -3.59
CA ILE A 75 0.27 19.52 -3.63
C ILE A 75 -1.05 20.10 -4.10
N GLY A 76 -1.63 19.53 -5.15
CA GLY A 76 -2.87 20.05 -5.70
C GLY A 76 -3.59 19.07 -6.62
N GLY A 77 -4.77 19.49 -7.07
CA GLY A 77 -5.64 18.69 -7.92
C GLY A 77 -6.87 18.15 -7.20
N GLU A 78 -6.82 17.90 -5.89
CA GLU A 78 -7.97 17.47 -5.06
C GLU A 78 -7.94 18.15 -3.68
N ILE A 79 -8.95 17.89 -2.85
CA ILE A 79 -8.98 18.37 -1.45
C ILE A 79 -7.83 17.71 -0.68
N LEU A 80 -6.88 18.52 -0.23
CA LEU A 80 -5.84 18.11 0.70
C LEU A 80 -6.41 17.99 2.12
N ARG A 81 -6.19 16.84 2.75
CA ARG A 81 -6.65 16.51 4.10
C ARG A 81 -5.50 16.31 5.07
N SER A 82 -4.34 15.89 4.55
CA SER A 82 -3.16 15.67 5.38
C SER A 82 -2.36 16.96 5.56
N ARG A 83 -1.79 17.13 6.75
CA ARG A 83 -0.83 18.19 7.07
C ARG A 83 0.59 17.62 7.09
N PRO A 84 1.62 18.43 6.80
CA PRO A 84 3.00 17.99 6.91
C PRO A 84 3.37 17.67 8.35
N ARG A 85 4.34 16.77 8.51
CA ARG A 85 4.99 16.56 9.81
C ARG A 85 5.77 17.80 10.24
N PRO A 86 5.86 18.09 11.55
CA PRO A 86 6.72 19.18 12.05
C PRO A 86 8.19 19.06 11.61
N GLU A 87 8.68 17.84 11.39
CA GLU A 87 10.06 17.55 10.98
C GLU A 87 10.28 17.59 9.47
N ALA A 88 9.24 17.83 8.66
CA ALA A 88 9.39 17.92 7.21
C ALA A 88 10.33 19.08 6.85
N PRO A 89 11.39 18.85 6.05
CA PRO A 89 12.41 19.88 5.76
C PRO A 89 11.97 20.91 4.72
N TYR A 90 10.72 20.84 4.24
CA TYR A 90 10.18 21.64 3.14
C TYR A 90 8.92 22.40 3.54
N GLU A 91 8.67 23.49 2.83
CA GLU A 91 7.38 24.18 2.87
C GLU A 91 6.36 23.39 2.03
N THR A 92 5.23 23.03 2.65
CA THR A 92 4.12 22.39 1.95
C THR A 92 3.14 23.45 1.47
N LEU A 93 2.88 23.46 0.17
CA LEU A 93 1.99 24.41 -0.48
C LEU A 93 0.76 23.68 -1.03
N ASN A 94 -0.43 24.01 -0.54
CA ASN A 94 -1.69 23.54 -1.13
C ASN A 94 -2.03 24.45 -2.31
N VAL A 95 -2.02 23.90 -3.53
CA VAL A 95 -2.25 24.67 -4.76
C VAL A 95 -3.60 24.32 -5.37
N TYR A 96 -4.34 25.36 -5.75
CA TYR A 96 -5.62 25.25 -6.43
C TYR A 96 -5.58 26.06 -7.73
N GLY A 97 -6.02 25.43 -8.81
CA GLY A 97 -6.38 26.10 -10.05
C GLY A 97 -7.05 25.12 -11.00
N PRO A 98 -8.06 25.57 -11.74
CA PRO A 98 -8.53 24.85 -12.93
C PRO A 98 -7.54 25.06 -14.08
N THR A 99 -7.52 24.14 -15.04
CA THR A 99 -6.68 24.24 -16.25
C THR A 99 -6.95 25.51 -17.05
N GLU A 100 -8.18 25.99 -17.01
CA GLU A 100 -8.65 27.22 -17.63
C GLU A 100 -8.03 28.50 -17.01
N ALA A 101 -7.42 28.39 -15.83
CA ALA A 101 -6.66 29.46 -15.16
C ALA A 101 -5.15 29.16 -15.09
N THR A 102 -4.63 28.28 -15.95
CA THR A 102 -3.21 27.91 -16.08
C THR A 102 -2.59 27.35 -14.81
N VAL A 103 -2.82 26.05 -14.57
CA VAL A 103 -2.24 25.25 -13.47
C VAL A 103 -2.68 25.62 -12.06
N LEU A 104 -2.35 26.82 -11.58
CA LEU A 104 -2.67 27.27 -10.22
C LEU A 104 -2.98 28.76 -10.20
N CYS A 105 -3.99 29.14 -9.43
CA CYS A 105 -4.43 30.52 -9.26
C CYS A 105 -4.58 30.92 -7.78
N VAL A 106 -4.68 29.95 -6.86
CA VAL A 106 -4.76 30.16 -5.41
C VAL A 106 -3.78 29.20 -4.72
N VAL A 107 -3.10 29.67 -3.67
CA VAL A 107 -2.15 28.88 -2.88
C VAL A 107 -2.24 29.20 -1.38
N ASP A 108 -2.11 28.18 -0.54
CA ASP A 108 -1.90 28.31 0.91
C ASP A 108 -0.62 27.60 1.35
N THR A 109 0.08 28.17 2.33
CA THR A 109 1.12 27.44 3.07
C THR A 109 0.46 26.58 4.14
N VAL A 110 0.66 25.27 4.04
CA VAL A 110 0.09 24.29 4.96
C VAL A 110 1.01 24.10 6.15
N LEU A 111 0.56 24.57 7.31
CA LEU A 111 1.29 24.39 8.55
C LEU A 111 1.08 22.97 9.13
N PRO A 112 2.09 22.42 9.83
CA PRO A 112 1.94 21.22 10.64
C PRO A 112 0.78 21.34 11.63
N PRO A 113 0.21 20.21 12.11
CA PRO A 113 -0.79 20.24 13.18
C PRO A 113 -0.24 20.99 14.41
N ALA A 114 -1.05 21.86 15.00
CA ALA A 114 -0.72 22.45 16.30
C ALA A 114 -1.01 21.44 17.40
N ASP A 115 -0.15 21.36 18.42
CA ASP A 115 -0.23 20.37 19.52
C ASP A 115 -1.57 20.39 20.30
N ASP A 116 -2.33 21.50 20.24
CA ASP A 116 -3.57 21.73 21.01
C ASP A 116 -4.83 22.01 20.14
N ALA A 117 -4.82 21.70 18.84
CA ALA A 117 -5.99 21.96 18.00
C ALA A 117 -7.12 20.94 18.29
N VAL A 118 -8.11 21.35 19.09
CA VAL A 118 -9.41 20.65 19.18
C VAL A 118 -10.04 20.66 17.79
N THR A 119 -10.08 19.49 17.16
CA THR A 119 -10.74 19.26 15.88
C THR A 119 -12.25 19.32 16.08
N ASP A 120 -12.85 20.46 15.77
CA ASP A 120 -14.30 20.55 15.59
C ASP A 120 -14.64 19.75 14.31
N GLU A 121 -15.62 18.84 14.35
CA GLU A 121 -15.94 17.88 13.28
C GLU A 121 -16.39 18.54 11.94
N GLY A 122 -16.32 19.86 11.81
CA GLY A 122 -16.50 20.64 10.57
C GLY A 122 -15.33 21.55 10.17
N ALA A 123 -14.21 21.57 10.91
CA ALA A 123 -13.10 22.52 10.75
C ALA A 123 -11.83 21.92 10.07
N ASP A 124 -11.94 20.70 9.56
CA ASP A 124 -10.78 19.87 9.15
C ASP A 124 -10.31 20.07 7.69
N THR A 125 -10.80 21.11 7.00
CA THR A 125 -10.42 21.38 5.61
C THR A 125 -9.22 22.30 5.52
N VAL A 126 -8.13 21.82 4.91
CA VAL A 126 -6.97 22.65 4.57
C VAL A 126 -7.43 23.73 3.58
N PRO A 127 -7.29 25.03 3.92
CA PRO A 127 -7.67 26.10 3.00
C PRO A 127 -6.91 25.98 1.67
N ILE A 128 -7.54 26.39 0.58
CA ILE A 128 -6.87 26.53 -0.72
C ILE A 128 -6.04 27.82 -0.79
N GLY A 129 -6.30 28.77 0.11
CA GLY A 129 -5.41 29.90 0.39
C GLY A 129 -5.80 31.21 -0.27
N ARG A 130 -4.82 31.93 -0.82
CA ARG A 130 -4.98 33.27 -1.40
C ARG A 130 -4.63 33.28 -2.88
N PRO A 131 -5.22 34.20 -3.67
CA PRO A 131 -4.83 34.36 -5.06
C PRO A 131 -3.33 34.65 -5.17
N VAL A 132 -2.68 34.08 -6.20
CA VAL A 132 -1.31 34.43 -6.55
C VAL A 132 -1.22 35.82 -7.18
N GLU A 133 -0.01 36.32 -7.40
CA GLU A 133 0.19 37.61 -8.04
C GLU A 133 -0.52 37.69 -9.39
N ASN A 134 -1.12 38.85 -9.68
CA ASN A 134 -1.86 39.12 -10.91
C ASN A 134 -3.05 38.17 -11.15
N VAL A 135 -3.56 37.50 -10.11
CA VAL A 135 -4.84 36.77 -10.15
C VAL A 135 -5.86 37.50 -9.30
N THR A 136 -7.07 37.64 -9.85
CA THR A 136 -8.21 38.21 -9.14
C THR A 136 -9.23 37.12 -8.89
N VAL A 137 -9.72 37.00 -7.66
CA VAL A 137 -10.74 36.01 -7.29
C VAL A 137 -11.95 36.70 -6.70
N ARG A 138 -13.15 36.23 -7.05
CA ARG A 138 -14.42 36.70 -6.46
C ARG A 138 -15.26 35.51 -6.06
N VAL A 139 -15.99 35.67 -4.96
CA VAL A 139 -16.94 34.66 -4.49
C VAL A 139 -18.32 35.29 -4.60
N VAL A 140 -19.17 34.73 -5.47
CA VAL A 140 -20.43 35.35 -5.86
C VAL A 140 -21.64 34.45 -5.60
N ASP A 141 -22.79 35.07 -5.40
CA ASP A 141 -24.08 34.37 -5.36
C ASP A 141 -24.58 34.00 -6.77
N THR A 142 -25.75 33.37 -6.84
CA THR A 142 -26.38 32.98 -8.12
C THR A 142 -26.76 34.17 -9.02
N SER A 143 -26.79 35.39 -8.48
CA SER A 143 -27.02 36.62 -9.24
C SER A 143 -25.72 37.29 -9.71
N GLY A 144 -24.56 36.71 -9.40
CA GLY A 144 -23.24 37.24 -9.76
C GLY A 144 -22.75 38.34 -8.82
N LYS A 145 -23.39 38.54 -7.66
CA LYS A 145 -22.98 39.56 -6.68
C LYS A 145 -22.03 38.99 -5.63
N PRO A 146 -21.01 39.75 -5.18
CA PRO A 146 -20.11 39.30 -4.12
C PRO A 146 -20.84 38.93 -2.84
N VAL A 147 -20.45 37.81 -2.22
CA VAL A 147 -20.98 37.35 -0.92
C VAL A 147 -20.11 37.85 0.24
N PRO A 148 -20.67 38.04 1.45
CA PRO A 148 -19.88 38.44 2.62
C PRO A 148 -18.91 37.34 3.08
N ILE A 149 -17.92 37.71 3.90
CA ILE A 149 -16.98 36.76 4.52
C ILE A 149 -17.75 35.66 5.26
N GLY A 150 -17.33 34.41 5.08
CA GLY A 150 -17.97 33.22 5.67
C GLY A 150 -19.12 32.62 4.86
N ALA A 151 -19.75 33.39 3.98
CA ALA A 151 -20.81 32.88 3.11
C ALA A 151 -20.23 32.03 1.96
N VAL A 152 -20.98 31.00 1.56
CA VAL A 152 -20.63 30.12 0.44
C VAL A 152 -21.12 30.76 -0.86
N GLY A 153 -20.27 30.78 -1.87
CA GLY A 153 -20.61 31.22 -3.23
C GLY A 153 -19.72 30.58 -4.29
N GLU A 154 -20.02 30.84 -5.56
CA GLU A 154 -19.25 30.37 -6.71
C GLU A 154 -17.94 31.18 -6.83
N LEU A 155 -16.82 30.49 -7.05
CA LEU A 155 -15.53 31.10 -7.30
C LEU A 155 -15.41 31.54 -8.77
N LEU A 156 -15.15 32.82 -8.98
CA LEU A 156 -14.75 33.39 -10.26
C LEU A 156 -13.26 33.73 -10.22
N VAL A 157 -12.56 33.46 -11.31
CA VAL A 157 -11.11 33.74 -11.45
C VAL A 157 -10.89 34.68 -12.62
N GLY A 158 -10.07 35.70 -12.43
CA GLY A 158 -9.69 36.69 -13.45
C GLY A 158 -8.18 36.94 -13.48
N GLY A 159 -7.74 37.79 -14.39
CA GLY A 159 -6.33 38.14 -14.60
C GLY A 159 -5.66 37.42 -15.78
N PRO A 160 -4.40 37.77 -16.09
CA PRO A 160 -3.63 37.26 -17.23
C PRO A 160 -3.40 35.73 -17.25
N GLY A 161 -3.57 35.03 -16.13
CA GLY A 161 -3.43 33.58 -16.06
C GLY A 161 -4.55 32.79 -16.75
N MET A 162 -5.64 33.43 -17.17
CA MET A 162 -6.74 32.74 -17.84
C MET A 162 -6.38 32.30 -19.28
N ALA A 163 -6.81 31.09 -19.63
CA ALA A 163 -6.72 30.57 -20.99
C ALA A 163 -7.59 31.38 -21.98
N GLU A 164 -7.28 31.27 -23.27
CA GLU A 164 -8.08 31.88 -24.35
C GLU A 164 -9.50 31.27 -24.45
N GLY A 165 -9.64 29.98 -24.13
CA GLY A 165 -10.90 29.27 -24.20
C GLY A 165 -10.74 27.78 -24.49
N TYR A 166 -11.86 27.14 -24.82
CA TYR A 166 -11.88 25.74 -25.22
C TYR A 166 -11.73 25.60 -26.74
N LEU A 167 -10.77 24.79 -27.18
CA LEU A 167 -10.51 24.54 -28.59
C LEU A 167 -11.76 23.97 -29.28
N HIS A 168 -12.17 24.59 -30.39
CA HIS A 168 -13.37 24.22 -31.18
C HIS A 168 -14.70 24.21 -30.40
N ARG A 169 -14.78 24.92 -29.27
CA ARG A 169 -15.98 25.02 -28.44
C ARG A 169 -16.25 26.49 -28.04
N PRO A 170 -16.59 27.36 -29.01
CA PRO A 170 -16.85 28.78 -28.75
C PRO A 170 -18.03 28.97 -27.79
N ASP A 171 -19.11 28.21 -27.95
CA ASP A 171 -20.30 28.30 -27.09
C ASP A 171 -19.97 28.05 -25.61
N LEU A 172 -19.16 27.01 -25.33
CA LEU A 172 -18.72 26.69 -23.98
C LEU A 172 -17.72 27.73 -23.46
N THR A 173 -16.91 28.30 -24.35
CA THR A 173 -15.98 29.36 -24.00
C THR A 173 -16.73 30.61 -23.58
N GLU A 174 -17.76 31.01 -24.32
CA GLU A 174 -18.60 32.17 -23.98
C GLU A 174 -19.40 31.93 -22.68
N GLU A 175 -19.90 30.70 -22.47
CA GLU A 175 -20.60 30.33 -21.23
C GLU A 175 -19.69 30.42 -19.99
N ARG A 176 -18.46 29.90 -20.07
CA ARG A 176 -17.56 29.79 -18.91
C ARG A 176 -16.64 30.97 -18.73
N PHE A 177 -16.17 31.60 -19.80
CA PHE A 177 -15.33 32.80 -19.77
C PHE A 177 -16.19 34.06 -19.92
N ALA A 178 -16.98 34.33 -18.87
CA ALA A 178 -17.94 35.42 -18.82
C ALA A 178 -17.29 36.79 -18.53
N THR A 179 -18.10 37.84 -18.63
CA THR A 179 -17.76 39.19 -18.17
C THR A 179 -18.18 39.37 -16.71
N CYS A 180 -17.29 39.93 -15.89
CA CYS A 180 -17.53 40.30 -14.50
C CYS A 180 -17.16 41.76 -14.27
N GLN A 181 -17.68 42.35 -13.20
CA GLN A 181 -17.41 43.75 -12.83
C GLN A 181 -16.23 43.82 -11.87
N GLU A 182 -15.12 44.40 -12.33
CA GLU A 182 -13.87 44.63 -11.59
C GLU A 182 -13.65 46.12 -11.38
N ASP A 183 -13.69 46.58 -10.12
CA ASP A 183 -13.54 48.01 -9.79
C ASP A 183 -14.45 48.96 -10.58
N GLY A 184 -15.60 48.45 -11.06
CA GLY A 184 -16.58 49.19 -11.87
C GLY A 184 -16.36 49.10 -13.39
N GLU A 185 -15.39 48.32 -13.85
CA GLU A 185 -15.14 48.03 -15.26
C GLU A 185 -15.49 46.57 -15.62
N ASP A 186 -15.86 46.34 -16.88
CA ASP A 186 -16.06 44.99 -17.40
C ASP A 186 -14.71 44.30 -17.61
N ALA A 187 -14.50 43.19 -16.91
CA ALA A 187 -13.31 42.35 -17.01
C ALA A 187 -13.72 40.91 -17.35
N ARG A 188 -12.86 40.21 -18.09
CA ARG A 188 -13.05 38.79 -18.37
C ARG A 188 -12.77 37.96 -17.11
N CYS A 189 -13.63 36.99 -16.82
CA CYS A 189 -13.43 36.00 -15.77
C CYS A 189 -13.82 34.60 -16.22
N TYR A 190 -13.26 33.60 -15.56
CA TYR A 190 -13.65 32.21 -15.67
C TYR A 190 -14.56 31.80 -14.49
N ARG A 191 -15.71 31.23 -14.83
CA ARG A 191 -16.66 30.59 -13.89
C ARG A 191 -16.20 29.17 -13.59
N THR A 192 -15.68 28.94 -12.38
CA THR A 192 -15.07 27.65 -12.02
C THR A 192 -16.10 26.53 -11.81
N GLY A 193 -17.34 26.90 -11.41
CA GLY A 193 -18.32 25.98 -10.85
C GLY A 193 -17.95 25.42 -9.47
N ASP A 194 -16.87 25.91 -8.86
CA ASP A 194 -16.46 25.53 -7.51
C ASP A 194 -17.10 26.46 -6.48
N LEU A 195 -17.66 25.86 -5.43
CA LEU A 195 -18.20 26.57 -4.28
C LEU A 195 -17.11 26.73 -3.22
N VAL A 196 -16.91 27.96 -2.77
CA VAL A 196 -15.91 28.33 -1.77
C VAL A 196 -16.49 29.32 -0.77
N ARG A 197 -15.78 29.53 0.33
CA ARG A 197 -16.05 30.63 1.28
C ARG A 197 -14.76 31.32 1.69
N TRP A 198 -14.85 32.61 1.98
CA TRP A 198 -13.78 33.36 2.63
C TRP A 198 -13.74 33.08 4.13
N THR A 199 -12.55 32.96 4.68
CA THR A 199 -12.29 33.03 6.11
C THR A 199 -12.02 34.47 6.54
N ALA A 200 -12.11 34.74 7.85
CA ALA A 200 -11.90 36.08 8.40
C ALA A 200 -10.46 36.60 8.20
N ASP A 201 -9.48 35.69 8.10
CA ASP A 201 -8.09 35.99 7.80
C ASP A 201 -7.81 36.02 6.28
N GLY A 202 -8.84 36.05 5.43
CA GLY A 202 -8.71 36.24 4.00
C GLY A 202 -8.10 35.06 3.27
N ARG A 203 -8.42 33.83 3.67
CA ARG A 203 -8.13 32.60 2.91
C ARG A 203 -9.42 32.03 2.34
N LEU A 204 -9.31 31.34 1.22
CA LEU A 204 -10.40 30.60 0.60
C LEU A 204 -10.41 29.17 1.11
N VAL A 205 -11.61 28.69 1.45
CA VAL A 205 -11.87 27.29 1.80
C VAL A 205 -12.79 26.70 0.74
N PHE A 206 -12.37 25.58 0.15
CA PHE A 206 -13.19 24.82 -0.80
C PHE A 206 -14.36 24.14 -0.07
N VAL A 207 -15.56 24.24 -0.64
CA VAL A 207 -16.80 23.68 -0.07
C VAL A 207 -17.35 22.55 -0.94
N GLY A 208 -17.36 22.72 -2.26
CA GLY A 208 -17.95 21.75 -3.17
C GLY A 208 -18.03 22.26 -4.60
N ARG A 209 -18.95 21.70 -5.39
CA ARG A 209 -19.19 22.10 -6.78
C ARG A 209 -20.67 22.36 -7.02
N THR A 210 -20.96 23.26 -7.97
CA THR A 210 -22.32 23.53 -8.45
C THR A 210 -22.81 22.49 -9.46
N ASP A 211 -21.87 21.79 -10.10
CA ASP A 211 -22.14 20.74 -11.08
C ASP A 211 -21.73 19.36 -10.56
N ASP A 212 -21.98 18.34 -11.38
CA ASP A 212 -21.68 16.94 -11.05
C ASP A 212 -20.25 16.52 -11.40
N GLN A 213 -19.40 17.47 -11.81
CA GLN A 213 -18.01 17.13 -12.13
C GLN A 213 -17.29 16.71 -10.86
N VAL A 214 -16.40 15.73 -10.98
CA VAL A 214 -15.66 15.21 -9.85
C VAL A 214 -14.19 15.09 -10.17
N LYS A 215 -13.37 15.22 -9.14
CA LYS A 215 -11.94 14.96 -9.25
C LYS A 215 -11.68 13.53 -8.80
N ILE A 216 -11.18 12.71 -9.71
CA ILE A 216 -10.83 11.31 -9.48
C ILE A 216 -9.36 11.16 -9.78
N ARG A 217 -8.54 10.88 -8.76
CA ARG A 217 -7.08 10.70 -8.86
C ARG A 217 -6.36 11.93 -9.44
N GLY A 218 -6.90 13.13 -9.16
CA GLY A 218 -6.40 14.40 -9.68
C GLY A 218 -6.93 14.78 -11.07
N PHE A 219 -7.75 13.94 -11.70
CA PHE A 219 -8.33 14.20 -13.01
C PHE A 219 -9.74 14.75 -12.85
N ARG A 220 -10.06 15.84 -13.55
CA ARG A 220 -11.41 16.38 -13.65
C ARG A 220 -12.22 15.51 -14.60
N VAL A 221 -13.24 14.83 -14.07
CA VAL A 221 -14.10 13.92 -14.82
C VAL A 221 -15.51 14.47 -14.82
N GLU A 222 -16.14 14.48 -16.00
CA GLU A 222 -17.57 14.74 -16.16
C GLU A 222 -18.31 13.39 -16.22
N PRO A 223 -19.07 12.99 -15.19
CA PRO A 223 -19.78 11.71 -15.22
C PRO A 223 -20.73 11.58 -16.43
N GLU A 224 -21.30 12.69 -16.89
CA GLU A 224 -22.15 12.71 -18.08
C GLU A 224 -21.40 12.35 -19.36
N GLU A 225 -20.12 12.73 -19.50
CA GLU A 225 -19.29 12.30 -20.64
C GLU A 225 -19.14 10.78 -20.66
N VAL A 226 -18.87 10.18 -19.49
CA VAL A 226 -18.79 8.73 -19.33
C VAL A 226 -20.13 8.07 -19.65
N ALA A 227 -21.25 8.63 -19.17
CA ALA A 227 -22.60 8.15 -19.45
C ALA A 227 -22.93 8.21 -20.95
N GLN A 228 -22.52 9.26 -21.67
CA GLN A 228 -22.70 9.38 -23.11
C GLN A 228 -21.90 8.34 -23.90
N VAL A 229 -20.65 8.06 -23.51
CA VAL A 229 -19.85 7.01 -24.14
C VAL A 229 -20.47 5.63 -23.87
N LEU A 230 -20.88 5.37 -22.62
CA LEU A 230 -21.56 4.14 -22.21
C LEU A 230 -22.88 3.93 -22.95
N GLY A 231 -23.67 4.99 -23.13
CA GLY A 231 -24.93 4.97 -23.89
C GLY A 231 -24.78 4.62 -25.37
N ARG A 232 -23.56 4.69 -25.93
CA ARG A 232 -23.25 4.30 -27.31
C ARG A 232 -22.73 2.86 -27.44
N LEU A 233 -22.67 2.11 -26.35
CA LEU A 233 -22.26 0.70 -26.37
C LEU A 233 -23.43 -0.21 -26.71
N ASP A 234 -23.12 -1.31 -27.41
CA ASP A 234 -24.11 -2.34 -27.73
C ASP A 234 -24.70 -2.95 -26.46
N GLY A 235 -26.03 -3.05 -26.42
CA GLY A 235 -26.75 -3.61 -25.27
C GLY A 235 -27.19 -2.55 -24.24
N VAL A 236 -26.86 -1.27 -24.44
CA VAL A 236 -27.25 -0.17 -23.54
C VAL A 236 -28.39 0.65 -24.15
N ARG A 237 -29.53 0.76 -23.44
CA ARG A 237 -30.66 1.61 -23.83
C ARG A 237 -30.56 3.00 -23.23
N GLN A 238 -30.21 3.08 -21.95
CA GLN A 238 -29.96 4.33 -21.21
C GLN A 238 -28.83 4.08 -20.22
N ALA A 239 -28.07 5.12 -19.90
CA ALA A 239 -27.03 5.06 -18.89
C ALA A 239 -27.05 6.35 -18.07
N ALA A 240 -26.74 6.21 -16.77
CA ALA A 240 -26.40 7.31 -15.90
C ALA A 240 -25.12 6.94 -15.14
N VAL A 241 -24.21 7.89 -14.98
CA VAL A 241 -22.99 7.70 -14.20
C VAL A 241 -22.97 8.77 -13.12
N ILE A 242 -22.66 8.35 -11.90
CA ILE A 242 -22.51 9.24 -10.74
C ILE A 242 -21.18 8.98 -10.06
N SER A 243 -20.70 9.96 -9.29
CA SER A 243 -19.59 9.73 -8.38
C SER A 243 -20.07 9.19 -7.04
N ARG A 244 -19.33 8.24 -6.49
CA ARG A 244 -19.44 7.75 -5.10
C ARG A 244 -18.11 7.97 -4.40
N ARG A 245 -18.13 8.17 -3.09
CA ARG A 245 -16.91 8.21 -2.26
C ARG A 245 -16.72 6.89 -1.55
N ARG A 246 -15.47 6.42 -1.51
CA ARG A 246 -15.05 5.31 -0.68
C ARG A 246 -14.88 5.72 0.78
N THR A 247 -14.79 4.77 1.70
CA THR A 247 -14.52 5.05 3.14
C THR A 247 -13.18 5.76 3.34
N ASN A 248 -12.18 5.45 2.51
CA ASN A 248 -10.88 6.15 2.48
C ASN A 248 -10.93 7.56 1.83
N GLY A 249 -12.11 8.05 1.46
CA GLY A 249 -12.35 9.37 0.88
C GLY A 249 -12.11 9.51 -0.62
N GLU A 250 -11.63 8.46 -1.29
CA GLU A 250 -11.42 8.43 -2.75
C GLU A 250 -12.76 8.54 -3.49
N ALA A 251 -12.81 9.35 -4.56
CA ALA A 251 -13.96 9.38 -5.45
C ALA A 251 -13.82 8.31 -6.55
N VAL A 252 -14.87 7.53 -6.76
CA VAL A 252 -15.00 6.52 -7.82
C VAL A 252 -16.31 6.75 -8.60
N LEU A 253 -16.43 6.16 -9.79
CA LEU A 253 -17.66 6.23 -10.58
C LEU A 253 -18.52 4.97 -10.42
N ALA A 254 -19.83 5.19 -10.37
CA ALA A 254 -20.85 4.15 -10.39
C ALA A 254 -21.74 4.31 -11.63
N ALA A 255 -21.95 3.21 -12.37
CA ALA A 255 -22.78 3.19 -13.55
C ALA A 255 -24.13 2.52 -13.29
N TYR A 256 -25.19 3.19 -13.74
CA TYR A 256 -26.56 2.69 -13.76
C TYR A 256 -26.97 2.51 -15.20
N VAL A 257 -27.22 1.27 -15.59
CA VAL A 257 -27.44 0.91 -16.98
C VAL A 257 -28.82 0.31 -17.15
N VAL A 258 -29.55 0.81 -18.14
CA VAL A 258 -30.79 0.20 -18.58
C VAL A 258 -30.46 -0.64 -19.82
N PRO A 259 -30.39 -1.98 -19.72
CA PRO A 259 -30.02 -2.83 -20.86
C PRO A 259 -31.10 -2.83 -21.94
N THR A 260 -30.75 -3.06 -23.21
CA THR A 260 -31.72 -3.16 -24.32
C THR A 260 -32.63 -4.37 -24.19
N GLU A 261 -32.10 -5.49 -23.71
CA GLU A 261 -32.85 -6.69 -23.36
C GLU A 261 -33.16 -6.66 -21.86
N PRO A 262 -34.35 -7.14 -21.42
CA PRO A 262 -34.72 -7.15 -20.01
C PRO A 262 -33.72 -7.93 -19.15
N GLU A 263 -33.69 -7.63 -17.85
CA GLU A 263 -32.90 -8.42 -16.88
C GLU A 263 -33.27 -9.89 -16.98
N SER A 264 -32.27 -10.73 -17.26
CA SER A 264 -32.33 -12.13 -16.86
C SER A 264 -32.17 -12.17 -15.35
N GLY A 265 -32.92 -13.04 -14.68
CA GLY A 265 -32.79 -13.26 -13.23
C GLY A 265 -31.53 -14.06 -12.86
N ASP A 266 -30.62 -14.27 -13.81
CA ASP A 266 -29.36 -14.98 -13.63
C ASP A 266 -28.24 -13.98 -13.33
N ALA A 267 -27.68 -14.06 -12.12
CA ALA A 267 -26.61 -13.19 -11.66
C ALA A 267 -25.33 -13.32 -12.51
N ALA A 268 -25.02 -14.52 -13.00
CA ALA A 268 -23.82 -14.77 -13.81
C ALA A 268 -23.91 -14.08 -15.17
N GLU A 269 -25.10 -14.04 -15.78
CA GLU A 269 -25.31 -13.35 -17.06
C GLU A 269 -25.23 -11.82 -16.89
N GLN A 270 -25.71 -11.30 -15.76
CA GLN A 270 -25.60 -9.87 -15.43
C GLN A 270 -24.15 -9.44 -15.24
N GLU A 271 -23.36 -10.24 -14.53
CA GLU A 271 -21.93 -10.00 -14.31
C GLU A 271 -21.14 -10.00 -15.62
N LEU A 272 -21.36 -11.01 -16.47
CA LEU A 272 -20.72 -11.11 -17.79
C LEU A 272 -21.04 -9.89 -18.68
N ARG A 273 -22.26 -9.36 -18.53
CA ARG A 273 -22.74 -8.18 -19.26
C ARG A 273 -22.06 -6.90 -18.76
N THR A 274 -21.95 -6.70 -17.44
CA THR A 274 -21.24 -5.55 -16.87
C THR A 274 -19.75 -5.56 -17.20
N ASP A 275 -19.11 -6.74 -17.18
CA ASP A 275 -17.70 -6.90 -17.57
C ASP A 275 -17.45 -6.57 -19.03
N ARG A 276 -18.40 -6.93 -19.90
CA ARG A 276 -18.33 -6.56 -21.32
C ARG A 276 -18.37 -5.05 -21.49
N TRP A 277 -19.26 -4.34 -20.79
CA TRP A 277 -19.33 -2.87 -20.86
C TRP A 277 -18.08 -2.20 -20.27
N ALA A 278 -17.58 -2.68 -19.13
CA ALA A 278 -16.36 -2.16 -18.53
C ALA A 278 -15.14 -2.29 -19.47
N ARG A 279 -14.99 -3.44 -20.15
CA ARG A 279 -13.93 -3.67 -21.15
C ARG A 279 -14.08 -2.81 -22.40
N GLU A 280 -15.30 -2.56 -22.86
CA GLU A 280 -15.52 -1.68 -24.01
C GLU A 280 -15.31 -0.20 -23.66
N LEU A 281 -15.66 0.22 -22.44
CA LEU A 281 -15.34 1.57 -21.95
C LEU A 281 -13.84 1.78 -21.81
N SER A 282 -13.09 0.81 -21.26
CA SER A 282 -11.63 0.96 -21.08
C SER A 282 -10.84 1.06 -22.39
N ARG A 283 -11.43 0.65 -23.51
CA ARG A 283 -10.87 0.85 -24.86
C ARG A 283 -11.07 2.28 -25.40
N ARG A 284 -12.03 3.02 -24.86
CA ARG A 284 -12.45 4.35 -25.35
C ARG A 284 -12.12 5.48 -24.39
N LEU A 285 -12.05 5.17 -23.10
CA LEU A 285 -11.80 6.12 -22.02
C LEU A 285 -10.58 5.70 -21.20
N PRO A 286 -9.87 6.66 -20.62
CA PRO A 286 -8.84 6.38 -19.62
C PRO A 286 -9.38 5.56 -18.43
N GLU A 287 -8.52 4.76 -17.81
CA GLU A 287 -8.90 3.83 -16.73
C GLU A 287 -9.62 4.51 -15.54
N TYR A 288 -9.24 5.75 -15.20
CA TYR A 288 -9.85 6.50 -14.10
C TYR A 288 -11.29 6.97 -14.39
N MET A 289 -11.72 6.93 -15.65
CA MET A 289 -13.10 7.24 -16.06
C MET A 289 -13.99 5.99 -16.15
N VAL A 290 -13.44 4.78 -15.98
CA VAL A 290 -14.22 3.54 -16.04
C VAL A 290 -14.92 3.30 -14.69
N PRO A 291 -16.26 3.13 -14.67
CA PRO A 291 -17.02 2.86 -13.44
C PRO A 291 -16.58 1.58 -12.73
N ARG A 292 -16.54 1.63 -11.40
CA ARG A 292 -16.11 0.52 -10.53
C ARG A 292 -17.28 -0.30 -10.00
N THR A 293 -18.46 0.30 -9.91
CA THR A 293 -19.67 -0.38 -9.46
C THR A 293 -20.76 -0.22 -10.50
N TRP A 294 -21.49 -1.28 -10.76
CA TRP A 294 -22.47 -1.36 -11.84
C TRP A 294 -23.83 -1.78 -11.27
N CYS A 295 -24.90 -1.20 -11.80
CA CYS A 295 -26.25 -1.58 -11.44
C CYS A 295 -27.13 -1.55 -12.69
N THR A 296 -27.75 -2.68 -13.01
CA THR A 296 -28.79 -2.73 -14.04
C THR A 296 -30.12 -2.28 -13.47
N LEU A 297 -30.86 -1.50 -14.25
CA LEU A 297 -32.18 -1.00 -13.87
C LEU A 297 -33.17 -1.28 -15.00
N ALA A 298 -34.43 -1.53 -14.63
CA ALA A 298 -35.52 -1.56 -15.61
C ALA A 298 -35.75 -0.17 -16.27
N ARG A 299 -35.51 0.91 -15.52
CA ARG A 299 -35.57 2.31 -15.98
C ARG A 299 -34.77 3.23 -15.06
N LEU A 300 -34.27 4.35 -15.59
CA LEU A 300 -33.70 5.40 -14.75
C LEU A 300 -34.81 6.14 -13.97
N PRO A 301 -34.62 6.41 -12.66
CA PRO A 301 -35.55 7.25 -11.91
C PRO A 301 -35.41 8.70 -12.37
N LEU A 302 -36.53 9.32 -12.74
CA LEU A 302 -36.57 10.72 -13.16
C LEU A 302 -37.42 11.53 -12.19
N ASN A 303 -37.02 12.76 -11.91
CA ASN A 303 -37.80 13.72 -11.14
C ASN A 303 -38.94 14.32 -11.99
N SER A 304 -39.76 15.18 -11.38
CA SER A 304 -40.89 15.85 -12.06
C SER A 304 -40.49 16.73 -13.26
N SER A 305 -39.21 17.11 -13.36
CA SER A 305 -38.65 17.88 -14.49
C SER A 305 -38.09 16.99 -15.62
N GLY A 306 -38.20 15.66 -15.49
CA GLY A 306 -37.66 14.71 -16.47
C GLY A 306 -36.14 14.52 -16.40
N LYS A 307 -35.46 15.05 -15.38
CA LYS A 307 -34.04 14.84 -15.12
C LYS A 307 -33.83 13.66 -14.17
N LEU A 308 -32.66 13.03 -14.20
CA LEU A 308 -32.29 11.94 -13.30
C LEU A 308 -32.48 12.33 -11.83
N ASP A 309 -33.24 11.53 -11.09
CA ASP A 309 -33.36 11.67 -9.64
C ASP A 309 -32.36 10.74 -8.93
N ARG A 310 -31.23 11.33 -8.53
CA ARG A 310 -30.11 10.59 -7.93
C ARG A 310 -30.43 10.05 -6.54
N THR A 311 -31.39 10.66 -5.84
CA THR A 311 -31.78 10.23 -4.48
C THR A 311 -32.53 8.90 -4.50
N LEU A 312 -33.09 8.54 -5.65
CA LEU A 312 -33.86 7.32 -5.87
C LEU A 312 -33.02 6.21 -6.53
N LEU A 313 -31.73 6.46 -6.81
CA LEU A 313 -30.85 5.43 -7.35
C LEU A 313 -30.53 4.40 -6.25
N PRO A 314 -30.67 3.09 -6.52
CA PRO A 314 -30.35 2.08 -5.53
C PRO A 314 -28.85 2.09 -5.21
N PRO A 315 -28.46 1.64 -4.01
CA PRO A 315 -27.05 1.39 -3.72
C PRO A 315 -26.50 0.37 -4.72
N THR A 316 -25.35 0.67 -5.31
CA THR A 316 -24.62 -0.28 -6.13
C THR A 316 -23.85 -1.23 -5.21
N ALA A 317 -23.93 -2.53 -5.44
CA ALA A 317 -23.10 -3.50 -4.72
C ALA A 317 -21.60 -3.23 -4.99
N PRO A 318 -20.70 -3.55 -4.05
CA PRO A 318 -19.27 -3.66 -4.37
C PRO A 318 -19.10 -4.66 -5.53
N PRO A 319 -18.02 -4.55 -6.33
CA PRO A 319 -17.77 -5.50 -7.41
C PRO A 319 -17.85 -6.92 -6.86
N ALA A 320 -18.75 -7.75 -7.42
CA ALA A 320 -18.69 -9.18 -7.14
C ALA A 320 -17.35 -9.70 -7.69
N PRO A 321 -16.60 -10.51 -6.94
CA PRO A 321 -15.47 -11.21 -7.52
C PRO A 321 -16.00 -12.14 -8.61
N ALA A 322 -15.34 -12.13 -9.77
CA ALA A 322 -15.64 -13.01 -10.88
C ALA A 322 -15.80 -14.44 -10.37
N ALA A 323 -17.01 -15.00 -10.48
CA ALA A 323 -17.24 -16.41 -10.16
C ALA A 323 -16.39 -17.27 -11.09
N ILE A 324 -15.30 -17.82 -10.56
CA ILE A 324 -14.53 -18.85 -11.25
C ILE A 324 -15.40 -20.11 -11.19
N GLU A 325 -15.86 -20.58 -12.36
CA GLU A 325 -16.52 -21.88 -12.49
C GLU A 325 -15.66 -22.97 -11.85
N GLU A 326 -16.20 -23.58 -10.79
CA GLU A 326 -15.74 -24.87 -10.30
C GLU A 326 -15.86 -25.91 -11.42
N VAL A 327 -14.73 -26.27 -12.03
CA VAL A 327 -14.53 -27.64 -12.48
C VAL A 327 -13.32 -28.16 -11.73
N HIS A 328 -13.57 -28.68 -10.53
CA HIS A 328 -12.94 -29.88 -9.95
C HIS A 328 -13.80 -30.29 -8.76
N GLN A 329 -14.61 -31.33 -8.91
CA GLN A 329 -15.12 -32.08 -7.76
C GLN A 329 -13.93 -32.78 -7.08
N PRO A 330 -13.65 -32.56 -5.78
CA PRO A 330 -12.88 -33.50 -4.99
C PRO A 330 -13.85 -34.27 -4.11
N GLU A 331 -14.08 -35.55 -4.43
CA GLU A 331 -14.53 -36.50 -3.42
C GLU A 331 -13.40 -36.65 -2.39
N GLY A 332 -13.47 -35.89 -1.30
CA GLY A 332 -12.51 -35.91 -0.19
C GLY A 332 -13.02 -35.10 1.00
N PRO A 333 -12.59 -35.38 2.24
CA PRO A 333 -13.09 -34.67 3.42
C PRO A 333 -12.69 -33.19 3.35
N GLY A 334 -13.67 -32.30 3.58
CA GLY A 334 -13.59 -30.87 3.30
C GLY A 334 -12.46 -30.10 4.01
N PRO A 335 -12.16 -28.86 3.56
CA PRO A 335 -11.07 -28.06 4.09
C PRO A 335 -11.30 -27.75 5.57
N VAL A 336 -10.37 -28.21 6.39
CA VAL A 336 -10.22 -27.80 7.79
C VAL A 336 -9.96 -26.28 7.77
N ALA A 337 -10.80 -25.52 8.48
CA ALA A 337 -10.59 -24.08 8.67
C ALA A 337 -9.22 -23.84 9.31
N VAL A 338 -8.25 -23.43 8.51
CA VAL A 338 -6.93 -23.01 8.99
C VAL A 338 -7.14 -21.68 9.71
N ALA A 339 -6.78 -21.60 10.98
CA ALA A 339 -6.83 -20.34 11.72
C ALA A 339 -5.89 -19.33 11.05
N LEU A 340 -6.44 -18.20 10.63
CA LEU A 340 -5.70 -17.10 9.99
C LEU A 340 -4.57 -16.62 10.88
N THR A 341 -3.41 -16.31 10.31
CA THR A 341 -2.32 -15.67 11.07
C THR A 341 -2.73 -14.24 11.44
N SER A 342 -2.10 -13.68 12.48
CA SER A 342 -2.32 -12.27 12.86
C SER A 342 -1.98 -11.27 11.74
N VAL A 343 -1.06 -11.65 10.84
CA VAL A 343 -0.69 -10.86 9.64
C VAL A 343 -1.76 -10.99 8.59
N GLU A 344 -2.19 -12.20 8.26
CA GLU A 344 -3.24 -12.42 7.26
C GLU A 344 -4.52 -11.67 7.63
N LYS A 345 -4.90 -11.71 8.92
CA LYS A 345 -6.04 -10.94 9.41
C LYS A 345 -5.81 -9.44 9.25
N GLY A 346 -4.69 -8.90 9.71
CA GLY A 346 -4.43 -7.47 9.60
C GLY A 346 -4.28 -6.96 8.15
N LEU A 347 -3.74 -7.78 7.24
CA LEU A 347 -3.68 -7.48 5.81
C LEU A 347 -5.07 -7.57 5.17
N ARG A 348 -5.92 -8.51 5.60
CA ARG A 348 -7.31 -8.59 5.16
C ARG A 348 -8.11 -7.37 5.61
N ASP A 349 -8.01 -6.99 6.89
CA ASP A 349 -8.63 -5.78 7.44
C ASP A 349 -8.19 -4.53 6.64
N LEU A 350 -6.89 -4.48 6.29
CA LEU A 350 -6.29 -3.42 5.48
C LEU A 350 -6.87 -3.39 4.05
N TRP A 351 -6.99 -4.53 3.38
CA TRP A 351 -7.58 -4.64 2.04
C TRP A 351 -9.06 -4.28 2.04
N ALA A 352 -9.81 -4.81 3.00
CA ALA A 352 -11.23 -4.53 3.20
C ALA A 352 -11.47 -3.02 3.34
N ALA A 353 -10.66 -2.35 4.18
CA ALA A 353 -10.74 -0.90 4.38
C ALA A 353 -10.36 -0.07 3.14
N GLU A 354 -9.37 -0.50 2.35
CA GLU A 354 -8.96 0.26 1.15
C GLU A 354 -9.90 0.09 -0.05
N LEU A 355 -10.67 -0.99 -0.09
CA LEU A 355 -11.55 -1.35 -1.20
C LEU A 355 -13.05 -1.18 -0.90
N ASP A 356 -13.42 -0.82 0.34
CA ASP A 356 -14.79 -0.82 0.86
C ASP A 356 -15.48 -2.19 0.75
N LEU A 357 -14.71 -3.23 1.08
CA LEU A 357 -15.17 -4.61 1.14
C LEU A 357 -15.36 -5.02 2.60
N THR A 358 -16.13 -6.07 2.84
CA THR A 358 -16.10 -6.76 4.14
C THR A 358 -14.98 -7.80 4.16
N ASP A 359 -14.52 -8.22 5.34
CA ASP A 359 -13.53 -9.29 5.45
C ASP A 359 -13.95 -10.57 4.71
N ALA A 360 -15.26 -10.84 4.64
CA ALA A 360 -15.80 -12.02 3.96
C ALA A 360 -15.70 -11.92 2.42
N ASP A 361 -15.61 -10.70 1.87
CA ASP A 361 -15.53 -10.46 0.43
C ASP A 361 -14.07 -10.49 -0.08
N VAL A 362 -13.08 -10.53 0.82
CA VAL A 362 -11.66 -10.56 0.46
C VAL A 362 -11.17 -12.01 0.30
N ASP A 363 -11.31 -12.52 -0.92
CA ASP A 363 -10.69 -13.78 -1.33
C ASP A 363 -9.15 -13.65 -1.30
N PRO A 364 -8.43 -14.50 -0.52
CA PRO A 364 -6.98 -14.41 -0.44
C PRO A 364 -6.23 -14.65 -1.75
N ASP A 365 -6.85 -15.32 -2.72
CA ASP A 365 -6.28 -15.66 -4.02
C ASP A 365 -6.74 -14.71 -5.14
N ALA A 366 -7.72 -13.85 -4.88
CA ALA A 366 -8.13 -12.83 -5.83
C ALA A 366 -7.07 -11.74 -5.98
N SER A 367 -6.91 -11.26 -7.22
CA SER A 367 -6.06 -10.11 -7.53
C SER A 367 -6.65 -8.84 -6.93
N LEU A 368 -5.82 -8.03 -6.29
CA LEU A 368 -6.13 -6.69 -5.81
C LEU A 368 -6.82 -5.85 -6.89
N PHE A 369 -6.40 -5.98 -8.15
CA PHE A 369 -6.93 -5.21 -9.26
C PHE A 369 -8.31 -5.70 -9.73
N ASP A 370 -8.59 -6.98 -9.56
CA ASP A 370 -9.89 -7.57 -9.86
C ASP A 370 -10.91 -7.16 -8.78
N LEU A 371 -10.46 -7.02 -7.53
CA LEU A 371 -11.24 -6.45 -6.42
C LEU A 371 -11.40 -4.92 -6.49
N GLY A 372 -11.05 -4.29 -7.62
CA GLY A 372 -11.24 -2.86 -7.85
C GLY A 372 -10.11 -1.96 -7.33
N GLY A 373 -8.97 -2.54 -6.96
CA GLY A 373 -7.74 -1.84 -6.66
C GLY A 373 -7.05 -1.26 -7.90
N HIS A 374 -6.11 -0.36 -7.68
CA HIS A 374 -5.36 0.36 -8.73
C HIS A 374 -4.05 0.91 -8.15
N SER A 375 -3.30 1.69 -8.92
CA SER A 375 -2.00 2.24 -8.51
C SER A 375 -2.04 2.93 -7.15
N LEU A 376 -2.98 3.84 -6.92
CA LEU A 376 -3.11 4.52 -5.63
C LEU A 376 -3.45 3.57 -4.47
N THR A 377 -4.36 2.60 -4.66
CA THR A 377 -4.65 1.57 -3.66
C THR A 377 -3.38 0.76 -3.35
N ALA A 378 -2.66 0.32 -4.39
CA ALA A 378 -1.43 -0.45 -4.26
C ALA A 378 -0.35 0.33 -3.49
N MET A 379 -0.21 1.64 -3.77
CA MET A 379 0.69 2.55 -3.05
C MET A 379 0.35 2.66 -1.57
N ARG A 380 -0.92 2.94 -1.25
CA ARG A 380 -1.42 3.04 0.12
C ARG A 380 -1.21 1.74 0.88
N LEU A 381 -1.50 0.60 0.25
CA LEU A 381 -1.28 -0.72 0.82
C LEU A 381 0.18 -0.93 1.19
N VAL A 382 1.12 -0.73 0.27
CA VAL A 382 2.57 -0.88 0.54
C VAL A 382 3.03 0.03 1.68
N ASN A 383 2.58 1.29 1.71
CA ASN A 383 2.92 2.23 2.77
C ASN A 383 2.36 1.80 4.13
N ARG A 384 1.07 1.45 4.19
CA ARG A 384 0.42 0.96 5.42
C ARG A 384 1.05 -0.35 5.90
N ILE A 385 1.53 -1.19 4.99
CA ILE A 385 2.25 -2.42 5.33
C ILE A 385 3.56 -2.11 6.04
N ARG A 386 4.34 -1.17 5.49
CA ARG A 386 5.56 -0.70 6.12
C ARG A 386 5.30 -0.07 7.48
N GLU A 387 4.28 0.78 7.60
CA GLU A 387 3.93 1.43 8.86
C GLU A 387 3.51 0.42 9.94
N THR A 388 2.70 -0.58 9.55
CA THR A 388 2.11 -1.53 10.50
C THR A 388 3.09 -2.65 10.86
N TRP A 389 3.83 -3.17 9.88
CA TRP A 389 4.69 -4.36 10.06
C TRP A 389 6.19 -4.10 9.88
N GLY A 390 6.61 -2.89 9.49
CA GLY A 390 8.02 -2.55 9.27
C GLY A 390 8.63 -3.21 8.04
N VAL A 391 7.80 -3.72 7.12
CA VAL A 391 8.22 -4.46 5.93
C VAL A 391 8.07 -3.58 4.69
N GLU A 392 9.15 -3.37 3.95
CA GLU A 392 9.10 -2.71 2.64
C GLU A 392 8.70 -3.73 1.57
N TYR A 393 7.47 -3.64 1.09
CA TYR A 393 6.96 -4.50 0.02
C TYR A 393 7.18 -3.83 -1.35
N PRO A 394 7.99 -4.42 -2.28
CA PRO A 394 8.21 -3.79 -3.58
C PRO A 394 6.91 -3.68 -4.38
N LEU A 395 6.58 -2.48 -4.84
CA LEU A 395 5.37 -2.28 -5.65
C LEU A 395 5.38 -3.12 -6.94
N THR A 396 6.55 -3.30 -7.55
CA THR A 396 6.74 -4.18 -8.72
C THR A 396 6.32 -5.61 -8.45
N ARG A 397 6.59 -6.14 -7.23
CA ARG A 397 6.14 -7.47 -6.82
C ARG A 397 4.63 -7.51 -6.66
N LEU A 398 4.01 -6.44 -6.16
CA LEU A 398 2.55 -6.38 -5.97
C LEU A 398 1.84 -6.45 -7.32
N TYR A 399 2.43 -5.87 -8.37
CA TYR A 399 1.91 -6.01 -9.73
C TYR A 399 2.12 -7.42 -10.32
N GLN A 400 3.19 -8.12 -9.94
CA GLN A 400 3.47 -9.48 -10.41
C GLN A 400 2.68 -10.56 -9.68
N GLN A 401 2.40 -10.34 -8.39
CA GLN A 401 1.70 -11.26 -7.49
C GLN A 401 0.66 -10.46 -6.67
N PRO A 402 -0.44 -10.02 -7.31
CA PRO A 402 -1.40 -9.10 -6.69
C PRO A 402 -2.35 -9.75 -5.69
N THR A 403 -1.98 -10.86 -5.05
CA THR A 403 -2.88 -11.62 -4.15
C THR A 403 -2.55 -11.37 -2.69
N LEU A 404 -3.57 -11.43 -1.82
CA LEU A 404 -3.41 -11.26 -0.38
C LEU A 404 -2.53 -12.39 0.18
N ARG A 405 -2.62 -13.60 -0.39
CA ARG A 405 -1.77 -14.73 -0.03
C ARG A 405 -0.29 -14.42 -0.25
N ALA A 406 0.10 -14.00 -1.45
CA ALA A 406 1.49 -13.68 -1.77
C ALA A 406 2.02 -12.49 -0.95
N LEU A 407 1.14 -11.55 -0.62
CA LEU A 407 1.43 -10.44 0.28
C LEU A 407 1.65 -10.90 1.72
N THR A 408 0.80 -11.79 2.22
CA THR A 408 0.89 -12.37 3.57
C THR A 408 2.18 -13.16 3.72
N GLU A 409 2.49 -14.04 2.77
CA GLU A 409 3.74 -14.80 2.73
C GLU A 409 4.96 -13.87 2.83
N PHE A 410 5.00 -12.81 2.02
CA PHE A 410 6.12 -11.86 2.06
C PHE A 410 6.19 -11.05 3.35
N VAL A 411 5.06 -10.63 3.91
CA VAL A 411 5.06 -9.85 5.16
C VAL A 411 5.46 -10.75 6.32
N ASP A 412 5.01 -12.01 6.35
CA ASP A 412 5.48 -13.00 7.31
C ASP A 412 7.00 -13.25 7.15
N GLU A 413 7.50 -13.40 5.92
CA GLU A 413 8.95 -13.52 5.60
C GLU A 413 9.76 -12.26 5.98
N GLY A 414 9.23 -11.06 5.71
CA GLY A 414 9.88 -9.77 5.92
C GLY A 414 9.87 -9.35 7.39
N ARG A 415 8.86 -9.79 8.15
CA ARG A 415 8.79 -9.66 9.60
C ARG A 415 9.87 -10.49 10.29
N SER A 416 10.65 -11.32 9.61
CA SER A 416 11.62 -12.22 10.24
C SER A 416 12.89 -11.60 10.89
N GLY A 417 13.09 -10.27 11.00
CA GLY A 417 14.12 -9.74 11.93
C GLY A 417 14.48 -8.24 11.85
N ARG A 418 14.56 -7.52 12.99
CA ARG A 418 15.22 -6.20 13.07
C ARG A 418 16.73 -6.41 12.95
N VAL A 419 17.38 -5.73 11.99
CA VAL A 419 18.82 -5.90 11.73
C VAL A 419 19.64 -5.15 12.78
N VAL A 420 20.51 -5.86 13.50
CA VAL A 420 21.44 -5.27 14.49
C VAL A 420 22.83 -5.02 13.94
N ARG A 421 23.25 -5.75 12.89
CA ARG A 421 24.54 -5.56 12.22
C ARG A 421 24.51 -6.06 10.78
N ARG A 422 25.32 -5.42 9.94
CA ARG A 422 25.51 -5.76 8.53
C ARG A 422 26.99 -5.99 8.24
N GLY A 423 27.29 -6.85 7.27
CA GLY A 423 28.64 -6.97 6.73
C GLY A 423 28.70 -7.91 5.52
N PRO A 424 29.85 -8.03 4.87
CA PRO A 424 30.01 -8.88 3.69
C PRO A 424 29.69 -10.33 4.05
N ALA A 425 28.95 -11.03 3.18
CA ALA A 425 28.77 -12.47 3.36
C ALA A 425 30.12 -13.18 3.15
N THR A 426 30.37 -14.24 3.91
CA THR A 426 31.57 -15.06 3.69
C THR A 426 31.48 -15.78 2.34
N GLU A 427 32.61 -16.28 1.82
CA GLU A 427 32.62 -17.10 0.59
C GLU A 427 31.68 -18.31 0.72
N GLN A 428 31.67 -18.95 1.89
CA GLN A 428 30.81 -20.09 2.16
C GLN A 428 29.33 -19.70 2.20
N GLN A 429 28.96 -18.60 2.85
CA GLN A 429 27.59 -18.07 2.85
C GLN A 429 27.15 -17.72 1.42
N THR A 430 28.00 -17.04 0.65
CA THR A 430 27.75 -16.69 -0.76
C THR A 430 27.51 -17.93 -1.61
N ARG A 431 28.34 -18.97 -1.42
CA ARG A 431 28.18 -20.25 -2.12
C ARG A 431 26.87 -20.94 -1.77
N PHE A 432 26.52 -21.04 -0.49
CA PHE A 432 25.27 -21.68 -0.07
C PHE A 432 24.04 -20.86 -0.47
N ALA A 433 24.06 -19.53 -0.40
CA ALA A 433 22.99 -18.68 -0.92
C ALA A 433 22.74 -18.93 -2.41
N THR A 434 23.81 -18.97 -3.20
CA THR A 434 23.73 -19.21 -4.64
C THR A 434 23.22 -20.61 -4.98
N LEU A 435 23.62 -21.63 -4.21
CA LEU A 435 23.14 -23.00 -4.40
C LEU A 435 21.69 -23.14 -3.94
N HIS A 436 21.33 -22.59 -2.79
CA HIS A 436 19.98 -22.58 -2.23
C HIS A 436 18.99 -21.95 -3.23
N SER A 437 19.32 -20.80 -3.81
CA SER A 437 18.45 -20.11 -4.77
C SER A 437 18.26 -20.84 -6.12
N ARG A 438 19.01 -21.92 -6.39
CA ARG A 438 18.99 -22.65 -7.68
C ARG A 438 18.56 -24.10 -7.54
N HIS A 439 18.42 -24.61 -6.32
CA HIS A 439 18.14 -26.02 -6.09
C HIS A 439 16.62 -26.27 -5.97
N ALA A 440 16.10 -27.26 -6.70
CA ALA A 440 14.66 -27.59 -6.67
C ALA A 440 14.18 -28.16 -5.32
N ARG A 441 15.11 -28.64 -4.49
CA ARG A 441 14.87 -29.10 -3.11
C ARG A 441 15.94 -28.51 -2.19
N PRO A 442 15.76 -27.31 -1.62
CA PRO A 442 16.78 -26.64 -0.82
C PRO A 442 17.10 -27.34 0.51
N GLN A 443 16.23 -28.24 0.99
CA GLN A 443 16.41 -29.00 2.24
C GLN A 443 17.66 -29.88 2.24
N VAL A 444 18.26 -30.16 1.07
CA VAL A 444 19.55 -30.87 0.97
C VAL A 444 20.71 -30.14 1.67
N PHE A 445 20.54 -28.85 1.96
CA PHE A 445 21.49 -28.03 2.70
C PHE A 445 21.19 -27.98 4.21
N ASN A 446 20.24 -28.76 4.71
CA ASN A 446 20.00 -28.89 6.14
C ASN A 446 21.03 -29.80 6.79
N VAL A 447 21.46 -29.42 7.99
CA VAL A 447 22.24 -30.23 8.91
C VAL A 447 21.30 -30.64 10.04
N ALA A 448 20.81 -31.87 9.99
CA ALA A 448 19.86 -32.42 10.97
C ALA A 448 20.55 -33.35 11.97
N LEU A 449 20.14 -33.26 13.23
CA LEU A 449 20.65 -34.06 14.35
C LEU A 449 19.50 -34.57 15.19
N SER A 450 19.68 -35.79 15.69
CA SER A 450 18.84 -36.39 16.71
C SER A 450 19.69 -36.69 17.92
N ILE A 451 19.34 -36.10 19.07
CA ILE A 451 20.06 -36.23 20.33
C ILE A 451 19.15 -36.93 21.32
N THR A 452 19.54 -38.15 21.72
CA THR A 452 18.81 -38.93 22.71
C THR A 452 19.33 -38.60 24.11
N PHE A 453 18.42 -38.28 25.02
CA PHE A 453 18.69 -38.10 26.44
C PHE A 453 18.11 -39.27 27.23
N SER A 454 18.92 -39.79 28.15
CA SER A 454 18.53 -40.81 29.13
C SER A 454 18.63 -40.21 30.53
N GLY A 455 17.55 -40.29 31.30
CA GLY A 455 17.43 -39.71 32.64
C GLY A 455 16.48 -38.51 32.69
N ARG A 456 16.51 -37.80 33.82
CA ARG A 456 15.67 -36.61 34.04
C ARG A 456 16.13 -35.44 33.14
N LEU A 457 15.18 -34.89 32.39
CA LEU A 457 15.35 -33.70 31.57
C LEU A 457 14.33 -32.66 32.03
N GLU A 458 14.76 -31.41 32.20
CA GLU A 458 13.88 -30.26 32.45
C GLU A 458 13.66 -29.51 31.13
N PRO A 459 12.48 -29.65 30.47
CA PRO A 459 12.25 -29.05 29.15
C PRO A 459 12.43 -27.53 29.13
N GLY A 460 11.99 -26.84 30.19
CA GLY A 460 12.16 -25.38 30.32
C GLY A 460 13.63 -24.95 30.41
N ALA A 461 14.49 -25.75 31.05
CA ALA A 461 15.93 -25.47 31.09
C ALA A 461 16.60 -25.72 29.73
N LEU A 462 16.14 -26.72 28.97
CA LEU A 462 16.64 -26.98 27.61
C LEU A 462 16.20 -25.88 26.64
N HIS A 463 14.94 -25.44 26.73
CA HIS A 463 14.41 -24.34 25.93
C HIS A 463 15.22 -23.06 26.16
N LYS A 464 15.39 -22.66 27.42
CA LYS A 464 16.23 -21.50 27.78
C LYS A 464 17.67 -21.66 27.28
N ALA A 465 18.25 -22.86 27.38
CA ALA A 465 19.61 -23.11 26.91
C ALA A 465 19.75 -22.96 25.38
N LEU A 466 18.74 -23.35 24.61
CA LEU A 466 18.70 -23.13 23.16
C LEU A 466 18.55 -21.64 22.83
N GLU A 467 17.72 -20.91 23.57
CA GLU A 467 17.60 -19.46 23.40
C GLU A 467 18.92 -18.73 23.68
N ASP A 468 19.57 -19.07 24.79
CA ASP A 468 20.88 -18.50 25.16
C ASP A 468 21.95 -18.85 24.13
N LEU A 469 21.87 -20.04 23.51
CA LEU A 469 22.74 -20.45 22.42
C LEU A 469 22.53 -19.56 21.18
N VAL A 470 21.29 -19.27 20.79
CA VAL A 470 20.96 -18.39 19.66
C VAL A 470 21.35 -16.93 19.95
N ARG A 471 21.18 -16.46 21.20
CA ARG A 471 21.68 -15.14 21.63
C ARG A 471 23.18 -15.02 21.44
N ARG A 472 23.90 -16.07 21.84
CA ARG A 472 25.35 -16.15 21.81
C ARG A 472 25.92 -16.29 20.40
N HIS A 473 25.30 -17.09 19.55
CA HIS A 473 25.78 -17.37 18.18
C HIS A 473 24.97 -16.60 17.15
N GLU A 474 25.55 -15.51 16.69
CA GLU A 474 24.92 -14.60 15.75
C GLU A 474 24.63 -15.24 14.39
N SER A 475 25.42 -16.26 14.00
CA SER A 475 25.18 -17.06 12.81
C SER A 475 23.81 -17.75 12.83
N LEU A 476 23.31 -18.16 14.00
CA LEU A 476 21.99 -18.80 14.16
C LEU A 476 20.81 -17.82 14.04
N ARG A 477 21.09 -16.52 13.84
CA ARG A 477 20.12 -15.45 13.62
C ARG A 477 20.58 -14.51 12.50
N THR A 478 21.26 -15.06 11.50
CA THR A 478 21.77 -14.31 10.34
C THR A 478 20.97 -14.66 9.10
N ARG A 479 20.51 -13.64 8.36
CA ARG A 479 19.98 -13.80 7.01
C ARG A 479 20.96 -13.31 5.94
N LEU A 480 20.78 -13.77 4.71
CA LEU A 480 21.58 -13.39 3.55
C LEU A 480 20.74 -12.56 2.58
N VAL A 481 21.25 -11.41 2.18
CA VAL A 481 20.56 -10.46 1.30
C VAL A 481 21.39 -10.24 0.05
N ARG A 482 20.76 -10.28 -1.12
CA ARG A 482 21.42 -9.98 -2.39
C ARG A 482 21.36 -8.47 -2.66
N GLU A 483 22.50 -7.86 -2.90
CA GLU A 483 22.63 -6.45 -3.23
C GLU A 483 22.38 -6.20 -4.73
N SER A 484 22.08 -4.95 -5.10
CA SER A 484 21.88 -4.53 -6.49
C SER A 484 23.10 -4.73 -7.38
N SER A 485 24.31 -4.68 -6.79
CA SER A 485 25.60 -5.04 -7.40
C SER A 485 25.70 -6.54 -7.74
N GLY A 486 24.80 -7.38 -7.23
CA GLY A 486 24.82 -8.83 -7.38
C GLY A 486 25.61 -9.58 -6.31
N THR A 487 26.26 -8.87 -5.38
CA THR A 487 26.97 -9.44 -4.22
C THR A 487 26.01 -9.88 -3.11
N TRP A 488 26.45 -10.80 -2.25
CA TRP A 488 25.70 -11.22 -1.07
C TRP A 488 26.23 -10.54 0.18
N ARG A 489 25.30 -10.10 1.04
CA ARG A 489 25.56 -9.46 2.32
C ARG A 489 24.91 -10.26 3.43
N GLN A 490 25.56 -10.37 4.59
CA GLN A 490 24.95 -10.94 5.78
C GLN A 490 24.31 -9.84 6.64
N GLU A 491 23.14 -10.14 7.17
CA GLU A 491 22.40 -9.30 8.12
C GLU A 491 22.14 -10.11 9.39
N VAL A 492 22.76 -9.66 10.48
CA VAL A 492 22.55 -10.23 11.80
C VAL A 492 21.28 -9.63 12.37
N LEU A 493 20.32 -10.48 12.72
CA LEU A 493 19.01 -10.11 13.24
C LEU A 493 19.04 -10.05 14.77
N GLU A 494 18.23 -9.20 15.37
CA GLU A 494 18.01 -9.20 16.81
C GLU A 494 17.49 -10.56 17.27
N PHE A 495 17.87 -10.99 18.49
CA PHE A 495 17.36 -12.24 19.06
C PHE A 495 15.83 -12.23 19.16
N ARG A 496 15.24 -13.38 18.87
CA ARG A 496 13.81 -13.65 19.06
C ARG A 496 13.63 -14.96 19.82
N PRO A 497 12.56 -15.06 20.64
CA PRO A 497 12.23 -16.32 21.31
C PRO A 497 12.16 -17.47 20.30
N LEU A 498 12.82 -18.57 20.63
CA LEU A 498 12.82 -19.78 19.81
C LEU A 498 11.57 -20.58 20.14
N ASP A 499 10.83 -21.08 19.15
CA ASP A 499 9.79 -22.07 19.43
C ASP A 499 10.44 -23.45 19.64
N LEU A 500 10.02 -24.16 20.69
CA LEU A 500 10.45 -25.53 20.97
C LEU A 500 9.21 -26.40 21.23
N PRO A 501 8.56 -26.91 20.17
CA PRO A 501 7.45 -27.82 20.32
C PRO A 501 7.88 -29.07 21.10
N VAL A 502 7.06 -29.43 22.10
CA VAL A 502 7.26 -30.65 22.90
C VAL A 502 6.16 -31.66 22.55
N GLU A 503 6.54 -32.80 22.00
CA GLU A 503 5.62 -33.88 21.64
C GLU A 503 5.75 -35.05 22.61
N ASP A 504 4.66 -35.40 23.30
CA ASP A 504 4.64 -36.51 24.25
C ASP A 504 4.11 -37.79 23.59
N LEU A 505 4.98 -38.78 23.41
CA LEU A 505 4.64 -40.09 22.84
C LEU A 505 4.50 -41.19 23.91
N THR A 506 4.54 -40.85 25.19
CA THR A 506 4.52 -41.83 26.30
C THR A 506 3.18 -42.57 26.43
N SER A 507 2.09 -42.00 25.92
CA SER A 507 0.78 -42.64 25.87
C SER A 507 0.66 -43.72 24.77
N ARG A 508 1.64 -43.82 23.87
CA ARG A 508 1.64 -44.76 22.74
C ARG A 508 2.38 -46.06 23.07
N GLY A 509 1.87 -47.17 22.54
CA GLY A 509 2.56 -48.46 22.59
C GLY A 509 3.91 -48.43 21.86
N GLU A 510 4.84 -49.31 22.23
CA GLU A 510 6.22 -49.31 21.70
C GLU A 510 6.32 -49.29 20.16
N PRO A 511 5.60 -50.13 19.38
CA PRO A 511 5.71 -50.09 17.92
C PRO A 511 5.19 -48.79 17.31
N GLU A 512 4.08 -48.25 17.83
CA GLU A 512 3.51 -46.98 17.37
C GLU A 512 4.38 -45.77 17.73
N ARG A 513 5.00 -45.81 18.92
CA ARG A 513 5.91 -44.77 19.39
C ARG A 513 7.17 -44.70 18.53
N GLN A 514 7.75 -45.86 18.18
CA GLN A 514 8.92 -45.91 17.29
C GLN A 514 8.60 -45.41 15.89
N GLU A 515 7.44 -45.81 15.34
CA GLU A 515 7.00 -45.34 14.02
C GLU A 515 6.74 -43.83 14.02
N GLN A 516 6.09 -43.28 15.06
CA GLN A 516 5.86 -41.84 15.17
C GLN A 516 7.17 -41.07 15.33
N LEU A 517 8.12 -41.55 16.14
CA LEU A 517 9.45 -40.93 16.26
C LEU A 517 10.21 -40.93 14.93
N ARG A 518 10.12 -42.02 14.15
CA ARG A 518 10.69 -42.11 12.80
C ARG A 518 10.10 -41.04 11.87
N ARG A 519 8.76 -40.91 11.85
CA ARG A 519 8.07 -39.88 11.06
C ARG A 519 8.50 -38.47 11.44
N LEU A 520 8.58 -38.17 12.75
CA LEU A 520 9.04 -36.86 13.22
C LEU A 520 10.50 -36.57 12.81
N THR A 521 11.35 -37.60 12.83
CA THR A 521 12.74 -37.48 12.39
C THR A 521 12.82 -37.21 10.88
N GLU A 522 12.02 -37.90 10.07
CA GLU A 522 11.91 -37.67 8.62
C GLU A 522 11.40 -36.25 8.32
N GLN A 523 10.33 -35.82 9.00
CA GLN A 523 9.80 -34.45 8.88
C GLN A 523 10.82 -33.39 9.28
N ALA A 524 11.64 -33.64 10.30
CA ALA A 524 12.70 -32.72 10.69
C ALA A 524 13.72 -32.55 9.55
N THR A 525 14.11 -33.63 8.85
CA THR A 525 15.03 -33.50 7.71
C THR A 525 14.45 -32.73 6.53
N GLU A 526 13.13 -32.76 6.37
CA GLU A 526 12.39 -32.04 5.32
C GLU A 526 11.96 -30.62 5.73
N THR A 527 12.38 -30.14 6.90
CA THR A 527 12.05 -28.80 7.38
C THR A 527 12.53 -27.75 6.38
N SER A 528 11.63 -26.86 5.97
CA SER A 528 11.97 -25.75 5.09
C SER A 528 12.68 -24.66 5.89
N LEU A 529 14.00 -24.58 5.78
CA LEU A 529 14.82 -23.49 6.32
C LEU A 529 15.21 -22.56 5.18
N ASP A 530 14.99 -21.25 5.35
CA ASP A 530 15.33 -20.23 4.35
C ASP A 530 16.37 -19.23 4.90
N PRO A 531 17.61 -19.26 4.38
CA PRO A 531 18.64 -18.31 4.80
C PRO A 531 18.37 -16.87 4.37
N PHE A 532 17.42 -16.61 3.47
CA PHE A 532 17.07 -15.25 3.03
C PHE A 532 16.10 -14.55 3.99
N THR A 533 15.26 -15.32 4.67
CA THR A 533 14.35 -14.81 5.71
C THR A 533 15.04 -14.74 7.08
N GLY A 534 16.03 -15.61 7.31
CA GLY A 534 16.69 -15.78 8.60
C GLY A 534 16.21 -17.03 9.35
N ASP A 535 15.35 -17.84 8.73
CA ASP A 535 14.87 -19.12 9.26
C ASP A 535 15.93 -20.20 9.04
N VAL A 536 17.02 -20.10 9.81
CA VAL A 536 18.23 -20.91 9.66
C VAL A 536 18.34 -22.04 10.69
N LEU A 537 17.36 -22.16 11.59
CA LEU A 537 17.34 -23.10 12.69
C LEU A 537 15.90 -23.58 13.01
N SER A 538 15.75 -24.86 13.32
CA SER A 538 14.53 -25.45 13.87
C SER A 538 14.89 -26.50 14.94
N ALA A 539 14.05 -26.60 15.98
CA ALA A 539 14.22 -27.58 17.04
C ALA A 539 12.87 -28.16 17.48
N ARG A 540 12.84 -29.46 17.83
CA ARG A 540 11.67 -30.14 18.40
C ARG A 540 12.12 -31.11 19.49
N LEU A 541 11.42 -31.10 20.61
CA LEU A 541 11.66 -32.04 21.70
C LEU A 541 10.57 -33.12 21.71
N VAL A 542 10.96 -34.39 21.80
CA VAL A 542 10.04 -35.53 21.81
C VAL A 542 10.27 -36.34 23.09
N ARG A 543 9.22 -36.55 23.88
CA ARG A 543 9.25 -37.43 25.04
C ARG A 543 8.89 -38.85 24.62
N THR A 544 9.81 -39.79 24.78
CA THR A 544 9.64 -41.20 24.37
C THR A 544 9.50 -42.14 25.57
N GLY A 545 9.70 -41.66 26.79
CA GLY A 545 9.52 -42.39 28.04
C GLY A 545 9.50 -41.46 29.25
N ALA A 546 9.34 -42.03 30.45
CA ALA A 546 9.34 -41.24 31.70
C ALA A 546 10.62 -40.41 31.86
N GLU A 547 11.76 -41.01 31.50
CA GLU A 547 13.11 -40.45 31.54
C GLU A 547 13.85 -40.67 30.21
N ALA A 548 13.12 -40.61 29.09
CA ALA A 548 13.69 -40.77 27.75
C ALA A 548 13.14 -39.67 26.82
N TRP A 549 14.07 -38.94 26.19
CA TRP A 549 13.76 -37.78 25.37
C TRP A 549 14.63 -37.77 24.11
N VAL A 550 14.14 -37.15 23.05
CA VAL A 550 14.87 -36.93 21.80
C VAL A 550 14.73 -35.48 21.39
N LEU A 551 15.84 -34.76 21.20
CA LEU A 551 15.87 -33.44 20.58
C LEU A 551 16.22 -33.61 19.10
N LEU A 552 15.30 -33.22 18.23
CA LEU A 552 15.54 -33.06 16.81
C LEU A 552 15.98 -31.60 16.59
N PHE A 553 17.17 -31.40 16.06
CA PHE A 553 17.77 -30.08 15.84
C PHE A 553 18.22 -29.99 14.39
N VAL A 554 17.78 -28.96 13.69
CA VAL A 554 18.04 -28.78 12.25
C VAL A 554 18.54 -27.36 12.04
N ALA A 555 19.70 -27.21 11.39
CA ALA A 555 20.25 -25.91 11.04
C ALA A 555 20.59 -25.87 9.54
N HIS A 556 20.53 -24.70 8.93
CA HIS A 556 20.95 -24.53 7.54
C HIS A 556 22.49 -24.50 7.45
N HIS A 557 23.09 -25.16 6.45
CA HIS A 557 24.55 -25.30 6.34
C HIS A 557 25.29 -23.96 6.14
N CYS A 558 24.57 -22.88 5.77
CA CYS A 558 25.17 -21.55 5.70
C CYS A 558 25.50 -20.95 7.09
N THR A 559 24.95 -21.50 8.18
CA THR A 559 25.16 -21.00 9.55
C THR A 559 25.96 -21.95 10.43
N CYS A 560 26.02 -23.24 10.06
CA CYS A 560 26.70 -24.27 10.83
C CYS A 560 27.38 -25.30 9.91
N ASP A 561 28.64 -25.63 10.22
CA ASP A 561 29.35 -26.79 9.67
C ASP A 561 29.54 -27.88 10.74
N GLY A 562 30.18 -28.99 10.37
CA GLY A 562 30.40 -30.11 11.30
C GLY A 562 31.27 -29.75 12.52
N TRP A 563 32.16 -28.76 12.42
CA TRP A 563 33.01 -28.34 13.54
C TRP A 563 32.28 -27.37 14.47
N ALA A 564 31.62 -26.36 13.90
CA ALA A 564 30.72 -25.45 14.61
C ALA A 564 29.69 -26.23 15.42
N LEU A 565 29.16 -27.30 14.84
CA LEU A 565 28.18 -28.15 15.51
C LEU A 565 28.70 -28.80 16.79
N THR A 566 29.93 -29.32 16.78
CA THR A 566 30.52 -29.87 18.02
C THR A 566 30.69 -28.82 19.12
N THR A 567 30.90 -27.55 18.73
CA THR A 567 30.97 -26.43 19.67
C THR A 567 29.59 -26.09 20.22
N LEU A 568 28.58 -25.96 19.34
CA LEU A 568 27.20 -25.69 19.72
C LEU A 568 26.67 -26.72 20.72
N LEU A 569 26.95 -28.01 20.51
CA LEU A 569 26.52 -29.08 21.42
C LEU A 569 27.20 -29.00 22.80
N LYS A 570 28.50 -28.69 22.85
CA LYS A 570 29.23 -28.52 24.12
C LYS A 570 28.70 -27.32 24.90
N GLU A 571 28.45 -26.22 24.21
CA GLU A 571 27.91 -25.01 24.83
C GLU A 571 26.45 -25.20 25.26
N LEU A 572 25.63 -25.86 24.46
CA LEU A 572 24.25 -26.22 24.83
C LEU A 572 24.22 -27.03 26.14
N ALA A 573 25.13 -28.00 26.31
CA ALA A 573 25.23 -28.77 27.55
C ALA A 573 25.63 -27.89 28.75
N ALA A 574 26.51 -26.90 28.57
CA ALA A 574 26.89 -25.97 29.63
C ALA A 574 25.74 -25.01 29.99
N LEU A 575 25.06 -24.46 28.99
CA LEU A 575 23.90 -23.58 29.14
C LEU A 575 22.73 -24.32 29.81
N TYR A 576 22.48 -25.57 29.43
CA TYR A 576 21.46 -26.41 30.09
C TYR A 576 21.75 -26.62 31.57
N ARG A 577 23.00 -27.00 31.92
CA ARG A 577 23.39 -27.16 33.33
C ARG A 577 23.19 -25.88 34.13
N ALA A 578 23.55 -24.74 33.55
CA ALA A 578 23.35 -23.43 34.17
C ALA A 578 21.86 -23.12 34.38
N ALA A 579 21.04 -23.31 33.35
CA ALA A 579 19.60 -23.08 33.42
C ALA A 579 18.89 -24.01 34.41
N ALA A 580 19.30 -25.28 34.49
CA ALA A 580 18.70 -26.28 35.38
C ALA A 580 19.10 -26.12 36.86
N THR A 581 20.31 -25.61 37.13
CA THR A 581 20.86 -25.52 38.50
C THR A 581 20.87 -24.09 39.06
N GLY A 582 20.64 -23.07 38.22
CA GLY A 582 20.81 -21.66 38.57
C GLY A 582 22.27 -21.21 38.69
N ALA A 583 23.24 -22.07 38.38
CA ALA A 583 24.66 -21.73 38.38
C ALA A 583 25.08 -20.97 37.11
N GLY A 584 26.22 -20.28 37.14
CA GLY A 584 26.78 -19.66 35.92
C GLY A 584 27.28 -20.69 34.91
N HIS A 585 27.11 -20.44 33.61
CA HIS A 585 27.51 -21.37 32.54
C HIS A 585 29.03 -21.45 32.32
N GLY A 586 29.81 -20.49 32.81
CA GLY A 586 31.29 -20.50 32.76
C GLY A 586 31.88 -20.49 31.34
N LEU A 587 31.10 -20.14 30.33
CA LEU A 587 31.57 -20.04 28.95
C LEU A 587 32.34 -18.72 28.75
N PRO A 588 33.40 -18.69 27.92
CA PRO A 588 34.09 -17.45 27.56
C PRO A 588 33.11 -16.50 26.83
N PRO A 589 33.46 -15.22 26.61
CA PRO A 589 32.69 -14.32 25.76
C PRO A 589 32.34 -14.96 24.40
N ALA A 590 31.20 -14.58 23.83
CA ALA A 590 30.79 -15.08 22.52
C ALA A 590 31.88 -14.78 21.48
N PRO A 591 32.28 -15.74 20.64
CA PRO A 591 33.18 -15.44 19.54
C PRO A 591 32.48 -14.43 18.61
N PRO A 592 33.13 -13.33 18.21
CA PRO A 592 32.53 -12.42 17.24
C PRO A 592 32.27 -13.20 15.94
N GLN A 593 31.10 -13.00 15.33
CA GLN A 593 30.89 -13.48 13.96
C GLN A 593 31.98 -12.88 13.07
N GLN A 594 32.60 -13.68 12.19
CA GLN A 594 33.55 -13.15 11.23
C GLN A 594 32.83 -12.18 10.28
N VAL A 595 32.93 -10.89 10.57
CA VAL A 595 32.44 -9.78 9.74
C VAL A 595 33.60 -9.04 9.06
N GLU A 596 34.83 -9.26 9.54
CA GLU A 596 36.04 -8.64 9.03
C GLU A 596 37.01 -9.72 8.55
N TYR A 597 37.18 -9.79 7.22
CA TYR A 597 38.39 -10.14 6.45
C TYR A 597 37.93 -10.66 5.08
N ALA A 598 37.73 -9.73 4.15
CA ALA A 598 37.82 -9.99 2.72
C ALA A 598 38.71 -8.88 2.15
N HIS A 599 40.00 -9.18 2.00
CA HIS A 599 40.88 -8.47 1.08
C HIS A 599 40.96 -9.29 -0.20
#